data_AF-A0A2E8V5W3-F1
#
_entry.id   AF-A0A2E8V5W3-F1
#
_cell.length_a   1.000
_cell.length_b   1.000
_cell.length_c   1.000
_cell.angle_alpha   90.00
_cell.angle_beta   90.00
_cell.angle_gamma   90.00
#
_symmetry.space_group_name_H-M   'P 1'
#
loop_
_entity.id
_entity.type
_entity.pdbx_description
1 polymer ?
#
loop_
_entity_poly.entity_id
_entity_poly.type
_entity_poly.pdbx_seq_one_letter_code
_entity_poly.pdbx_strand_id
1 'polypeptide(L)'
;ITAKAKGLKFRDLLLKYPVRMAINPIVSTIGWLLPALIAGEILISIVLGIQTLGPVLLRSVLSQDMWLAASIVMILSLLTIIGSLVSDLLLVWLDPRIRFEKLSK
;
A
#
# COMPACT_ATOMS: atom_id res chain seq x y z
N ILE A 1 31.37 -4.29 -7.30
CA ILE A 1 32.82 -4.60 -7.15
C ILE A 1 33.64 -3.32 -6.84
N THR A 2 33.20 -2.14 -7.26
CA THR A 2 33.84 -0.82 -7.04
C THR A 2 34.01 -0.39 -5.57
N ALA A 3 33.16 -0.87 -4.67
CA ALA A 3 33.13 -0.47 -3.25
C ALA A 3 34.27 -1.03 -2.39
N LYS A 4 34.74 -2.23 -2.69
CA LYS A 4 35.77 -2.93 -1.91
C LYS A 4 37.15 -2.29 -2.07
N ALA A 5 37.38 -1.60 -3.19
CA ALA A 5 38.63 -0.90 -3.50
C ALA A 5 38.81 0.44 -2.76
N LYS A 6 37.76 0.97 -2.08
CA LYS A 6 37.79 2.29 -1.41
C LYS A 6 37.99 2.25 0.11
N GLY A 7 38.24 1.08 0.71
CA GLY A 7 38.57 0.98 2.15
C GLY A 7 37.44 1.34 3.13
N LEU A 8 36.19 1.45 2.66
CA LEU A 8 35.04 1.82 3.48
C LEU A 8 34.50 0.61 4.26
N LYS A 9 34.15 0.84 5.54
CA LYS A 9 33.54 -0.19 6.41
C LYS A 9 32.28 -0.75 5.74
N PHE A 10 32.21 -2.07 5.63
CA PHE A 10 31.17 -2.82 4.88
C PHE A 10 29.73 -2.45 5.27
N ARG A 11 29.51 -2.05 6.53
CA ARG A 11 28.20 -1.66 7.08
C ARG A 11 27.66 -0.35 6.49
N ASP A 12 28.50 0.68 6.37
CA ASP A 12 28.07 1.98 5.83
C ASP A 12 27.81 1.91 4.33
N LEU A 13 28.46 0.96 3.65
CA LEU A 13 28.30 0.77 2.21
C LEU A 13 27.00 0.04 1.85
N LEU A 14 26.61 -0.96 2.65
CA LEU A 14 25.34 -1.67 2.51
C LEU A 14 24.13 -0.79 2.91
N LEU A 15 24.26 0.02 3.96
CA LEU A 15 23.17 0.89 4.41
C LEU A 15 22.92 2.10 3.50
N LYS A 16 23.94 2.61 2.79
CA LYS A 16 23.82 3.88 2.07
C LYS A 16 23.35 3.74 0.61
N TYR A 17 23.63 2.60 -0.03
CA TYR A 17 23.33 2.40 -1.46
C TYR A 17 22.20 1.39 -1.72
N PRO A 18 22.34 0.10 -1.39
CA PRO A 18 21.29 -0.88 -1.70
C PRO A 18 20.02 -0.66 -0.86
N VAL A 19 20.13 -0.25 0.41
CA VAL A 19 18.95 0.03 1.26
C VAL A 19 18.15 1.23 0.75
N ARG A 20 18.80 2.32 0.31
CA ARG A 20 18.11 3.46 -0.32
C ARG A 20 17.40 3.07 -1.62
N MET A 21 17.98 2.16 -2.41
CA MET A 21 17.36 1.67 -3.65
C MET A 21 16.20 0.69 -3.39
N ALA A 22 16.29 -0.12 -2.33
CA ALA A 22 15.28 -1.11 -1.97
C ALA A 22 14.06 -0.51 -1.25
N ILE A 23 14.20 0.67 -0.64
CA ILE A 23 13.09 1.37 0.05
C ILE A 23 12.01 1.86 -0.92
N ASN A 24 12.37 2.24 -2.15
CA ASN A 24 11.41 2.75 -3.15
C ASN A 24 10.30 1.74 -3.50
N PRO A 25 10.60 0.49 -3.90
CA PRO A 25 9.58 -0.52 -4.14
C PRO A 25 8.73 -0.82 -2.89
N ILE A 26 9.36 -0.89 -1.71
CA ILE A 26 8.65 -1.19 -0.46
C ILE A 26 7.61 -0.11 -0.19
N VAL A 27 7.98 1.15 -0.31
CA VAL A 27 7.10 2.29 0.00
C VAL A 27 6.01 2.48 -1.04
N SER A 28 6.31 2.21 -2.32
CA SER A 28 5.31 2.19 -3.39
C SER A 28 4.26 1.09 -3.20
N THR A 29 4.66 -0.06 -2.62
CA THR A 29 3.75 -1.18 -2.39
C THR A 29 2.83 -0.97 -1.17
N ILE A 30 3.18 -0.09 -0.24
CA ILE A 30 2.38 0.21 0.96
C ILE A 30 0.99 0.76 0.59
N GLY A 31 0.87 1.53 -0.50
CA GLY A 31 -0.41 2.09 -0.95
C GLY A 31 -1.46 1.06 -1.33
N TRP A 32 -1.02 -0.09 -1.84
CA TRP A 32 -1.91 -1.21 -2.17
C TRP A 32 -2.16 -2.14 -0.98
N LEU A 33 -1.36 -2.02 0.08
CA LEU A 33 -1.43 -2.90 1.24
C LEU A 33 -2.72 -2.67 2.03
N LEU A 34 -3.17 -1.42 2.18
CA LEU A 34 -4.41 -1.07 2.88
C LEU A 34 -5.65 -1.68 2.20
N PRO A 35 -5.89 -1.49 0.88
CA PRO A 35 -6.99 -2.15 0.17
C PRO A 35 -6.90 -3.68 0.22
N ALA A 36 -5.69 -4.24 0.08
CA ALA A 36 -5.47 -5.68 0.13
C ALA A 36 -5.83 -6.28 1.50
N LEU A 37 -5.50 -5.59 2.59
CA LEU A 37 -5.87 -6.01 3.94
C LEU A 37 -7.37 -6.07 4.13
N ILE A 38 -8.10 -5.06 3.65
CA ILE A 38 -9.57 -5.02 3.77
C ILE A 38 -10.21 -6.12 2.93
N ALA A 39 -9.73 -6.33 1.70
CA ALA A 39 -10.22 -7.43 0.85
C ALA A 39 -9.96 -8.81 1.48
N GLY A 40 -8.79 -9.00 2.12
CA GLY A 40 -8.47 -10.23 2.84
C GLY A 40 -9.35 -10.44 4.07
N GLU A 41 -9.62 -9.37 4.83
CA GLU A 41 -10.49 -9.39 6.00
C GLU A 41 -11.92 -9.85 5.66
N ILE A 42 -12.47 -9.41 4.52
CA ILE A 42 -13.80 -9.84 4.05
C ILE A 42 -13.86 -11.37 3.89
N LEU A 43 -12.84 -11.98 3.29
CA LEU A 43 -12.80 -13.44 3.12
C LEU A 43 -12.67 -14.16 4.46
N ILE A 44 -11.77 -13.67 5.32
CA ILE A 44 -11.50 -14.28 6.64
C ILE A 44 -12.76 -14.22 7.52
N SER A 45 -13.46 -13.09 7.55
CA SER A 45 -14.67 -12.90 8.35
C SER A 45 -15.82 -13.81 7.92
N ILE A 46 -15.97 -14.06 6.61
CA ILE A 46 -16.95 -15.02 6.09
C ILE A 46 -16.61 -16.44 6.53
N VAL A 47 -15.33 -16.86 6.41
CA VAL A 47 -14.91 -18.23 6.75
C VAL A 47 -14.97 -18.47 8.26
N LEU A 48 -14.53 -17.51 9.07
CA LEU A 48 -14.50 -17.64 10.53
C LEU A 48 -15.84 -17.31 11.20
N GLY A 49 -16.85 -16.85 10.45
CA GLY A 49 -18.16 -16.48 10.99
C GLY A 49 -18.12 -15.24 11.90
N ILE A 50 -17.10 -14.39 11.77
CA ILE A 50 -16.93 -13.19 12.58
C ILE A 50 -17.82 -12.08 11.99
N GLN A 51 -18.63 -11.44 12.83
CA GLN A 51 -19.52 -10.35 12.40
C GLN A 51 -18.74 -9.06 12.15
N THR A 52 -18.26 -8.89 10.93
CA THR A 52 -17.64 -7.66 10.42
C THR A 52 -18.38 -7.15 9.18
N LEU A 53 -17.78 -6.21 8.45
CA LEU A 53 -18.36 -5.66 7.22
C LEU A 53 -18.45 -6.68 6.08
N GLY A 54 -17.58 -7.71 6.07
CA GLY A 54 -17.55 -8.73 5.01
C GLY A 54 -18.85 -9.53 4.87
N PRO A 55 -19.32 -10.20 5.94
CA PRO A 55 -20.59 -10.93 5.90
C PRO A 55 -21.80 -10.03 5.67
N VAL A 56 -21.76 -8.77 6.13
CA VAL A 56 -22.82 -7.79 5.87
C VAL A 56 -22.88 -7.48 4.38
N LEU A 57 -21.74 -7.15 3.75
CA LEU A 57 -21.65 -6.91 2.32
C LEU A 57 -22.15 -8.13 1.51
N LEU A 58 -21.72 -9.34 1.87
CA LEU A 58 -22.16 -10.57 1.22
C LEU A 58 -23.68 -10.75 1.32
N ARG A 59 -24.25 -10.54 2.50
CA ARG A 59 -25.71 -10.63 2.71
C ARG A 59 -26.46 -9.55 1.93
N SER A 60 -25.96 -8.33 1.86
CA SER A 60 -26.59 -7.25 1.09
C SER A 60 -26.63 -7.59 -0.40
N VAL A 61 -25.54 -8.17 -0.94
CA VAL A 61 -25.50 -8.62 -2.34
C VAL A 61 -26.48 -9.77 -2.58
N LEU A 62 -26.52 -10.77 -1.69
CA LEU A 62 -27.43 -11.92 -1.82
C LEU A 62 -28.90 -11.56 -1.66
N SER A 63 -29.21 -10.59 -0.79
CA SER A 63 -30.58 -10.08 -0.56
C SER A 63 -31.00 -9.00 -1.55
N GLN A 64 -30.14 -8.67 -2.52
CA GLN A 64 -30.35 -7.59 -3.50
C GLN A 64 -30.58 -6.20 -2.87
N ASP A 65 -30.10 -5.99 -1.65
CA ASP A 65 -30.03 -4.67 -1.03
C ASP A 65 -28.85 -3.88 -1.63
N MET A 66 -29.06 -3.39 -2.86
CA MET A 66 -28.06 -2.67 -3.62
C MET A 66 -27.66 -1.34 -2.96
N TRP A 67 -28.54 -0.72 -2.19
CA TRP A 67 -28.25 0.54 -1.49
C TRP A 67 -27.23 0.30 -0.38
N LEU A 68 -27.45 -0.72 0.44
CA LEU A 68 -26.53 -1.09 1.50
C LEU A 68 -25.20 -1.58 0.90
N ALA A 69 -25.24 -2.47 -0.10
CA ALA A 69 -24.03 -2.94 -0.77
C ALA A 69 -23.22 -1.78 -1.40
N ALA A 70 -23.88 -0.87 -2.11
CA ALA A 70 -23.22 0.28 -2.72
C ALA A 70 -22.63 1.23 -1.68
N SER A 71 -23.31 1.48 -0.56
CA SER A 71 -22.79 2.32 0.52
C SER A 71 -21.51 1.75 1.14
N ILE A 72 -21.47 0.44 1.37
CA ILE A 72 -20.28 -0.25 1.89
C ILE A 72 -19.15 -0.13 0.88
N VAL A 73 -19.40 -0.45 -0.39
CA VAL A 73 -18.40 -0.32 -1.47
C VAL A 73 -17.90 1.12 -1.59
N MET A 74 -18.78 2.12 -1.50
CA MET A 74 -18.40 3.54 -1.58
C MET A 74 -17.45 3.93 -0.43
N ILE A 75 -17.72 3.50 0.80
CA ILE A 75 -16.84 3.73 1.95
C ILE A 75 -15.49 3.04 1.74
N LEU A 76 -15.50 1.79 1.25
CA LEU A 76 -14.27 1.04 0.95
C LEU A 76 -13.44 1.71 -0.15
N SER A 77 -14.08 2.22 -1.20
CA SER A 77 -13.43 2.98 -2.27
C SER A 77 -12.84 4.29 -1.74
N LEU A 78 -13.56 5.02 -0.89
CA LEU A 78 -13.05 6.24 -0.28
C LEU A 78 -11.80 5.97 0.59
N LEU A 79 -11.84 4.92 1.41
CA LEU A 79 -10.71 4.51 2.23
C LEU A 79 -9.52 4.07 1.37
N THR A 80 -9.79 3.41 0.25
CA THR A 80 -8.75 3.02 -0.73
C THR A 80 -8.08 4.25 -1.33
N ILE A 81 -8.85 5.27 -1.74
CA ILE A 81 -8.31 6.53 -2.27
C ILE A 81 -7.46 7.25 -1.22
N ILE A 82 -7.93 7.29 0.04
CA ILE A 82 -7.16 7.88 1.14
C ILE A 82 -5.86 7.10 1.36
N GLY A 83 -5.91 5.77 1.38
CA GLY A 83 -4.74 4.91 1.55
C GLY A 83 -3.72 5.07 0.42
N SER A 84 -4.17 5.14 -0.83
CA SER A 84 -3.29 5.38 -1.98
C SER A 84 -2.68 6.79 -1.93
N LEU A 85 -3.46 7.81 -1.56
CA LEU A 85 -2.96 9.18 -1.42
C LEU A 85 -1.90 9.30 -0.31
N VAL A 86 -2.13 8.65 0.83
CA VAL A 86 -1.13 8.57 1.91
C VAL A 86 0.16 7.92 1.42
N SER A 87 0.07 6.85 0.62
CA SER A 87 1.24 6.21 0.03
C SER A 87 1.98 7.11 -0.94
N ASP A 88 1.26 7.82 -1.81
CA ASP A 88 1.87 8.77 -2.75
C ASP A 88 2.58 9.90 -1.99
N LEU A 89 1.96 10.41 -0.92
CA LEU A 89 2.56 11.44 -0.08
C LEU A 89 3.82 10.94 0.65
N LEU A 90 3.78 9.73 1.22
CA LEU A 90 4.94 9.09 1.84
C LEU A 90 6.07 8.88 0.84
N LEU A 91 5.74 8.50 -0.39
CA LEU A 91 6.72 8.29 -1.46
C LEU A 91 7.40 9.61 -1.88
N VAL A 92 6.63 10.70 -2.00
CA VAL A 92 7.18 12.04 -2.26
C VAL A 92 8.06 12.55 -1.11
N TRP A 93 7.69 12.24 0.14
CA TRP A 93 8.43 12.70 1.31
C TRP A 93 9.74 11.93 1.50
N LEU A 94 9.72 10.63 1.21
CA LEU A 94 10.87 9.76 1.41
C LEU A 94 11.89 9.83 0.26
N ASP A 95 11.45 10.14 -0.97
CA ASP A 95 12.34 10.21 -2.13
C ASP A 95 12.33 11.58 -2.83
N PRO A 96 13.23 12.51 -2.44
CA PRO A 96 13.38 13.81 -3.11
C PRO A 96 13.97 13.69 -4.55
N ARG A 97 14.32 12.49 -5.04
CA ARG A 97 14.83 12.29 -6.41
C ARG A 97 13.78 12.32 -7.50
N ILE A 98 12.50 12.06 -7.18
CA ILE A 98 11.40 12.14 -8.14
C ILE A 98 11.26 13.58 -8.69
N ARG A 99 11.73 14.57 -7.92
CA ARG A 99 11.78 15.97 -8.33
C ARG A 99 12.75 16.24 -9.49
N PHE A 100 13.79 15.41 -9.68
CA PHE A 100 14.80 15.62 -10.74
C PHE A 100 14.50 14.90 -12.05
N GLU A 101 13.65 13.87 -12.06
CA GLU A 101 13.29 13.18 -13.31
C GLU A 101 12.38 14.03 -14.21
N LYS A 102 11.56 14.91 -13.62
CA LYS A 102 10.77 15.91 -14.37
C LYS A 102 11.58 17.05 -15.00
N LEU A 103 12.85 17.21 -14.64
CA LEU A 103 13.74 18.27 -15.16
C LEU A 103 14.60 17.82 -16.35
N SER A 104 14.47 16.56 -16.79
CA SER A 104 15.21 15.99 -17.94
C SER A 104 14.28 15.57 -19.09
N LYS A 105 13.19 16.31 -19.30
CA LYS A 105 12.41 16.25 -20.55
C LYS A 105 12.40 17.60 -21.22
#